data_AF-A0A6L2PQM7-F1
#
_entry.id   AF-A0A6L2PQM7-F1
#
_cell.length_a   1.000
_cell.length_b   1.000
_cell.length_c   1.000
_cell.angle_alpha   90.00
_cell.angle_beta   90.00
_cell.angle_gamma   90.00
#
_symmetry.space_group_name_H-M   'P 1'
#
loop_
_entity.id
_entity.type
_entity.pdbx_description
1 polymer ?
#
loop_
_entity_poly.entity_id
_entity_poly.type
_entity_poly.pdbx_seq_one_letter_code
_entity_poly.pdbx_strand_id
1 'polypeptide(L)'
;MKHLVLTELGGTLMFEIAPMQLLSDNKVDLTKLISIWALYLHIWDDYSNLCQEQYAKEKGYCEDLTGGKFSFPVIHAIKSHPDDSQVMRILLFQIHSLADTLRF
;
A
#
# COMPACT_ATOMS: atom_id res chain seq x y z
N MET A 1 -3.24 -2.81 -7.80
CA MET A 1 -2.60 -3.27 -6.56
C MET A 1 -1.43 -4.19 -6.85
N LYS A 2 -1.59 -5.49 -7.17
CA LYS A 2 -0.44 -6.40 -7.41
C LYS A 2 0.67 -5.83 -8.32
N HIS A 3 0.31 -5.28 -9.48
CA HIS A 3 1.30 -4.68 -10.39
C HIS A 3 2.02 -3.48 -9.75
N LEU A 4 1.28 -2.53 -9.14
CA LEU A 4 1.83 -1.35 -8.47
C LEU A 4 2.78 -1.72 -7.33
N VAL A 5 2.41 -2.70 -6.52
CA VAL A 5 3.21 -3.18 -5.38
C VAL A 5 4.52 -3.81 -5.83
N LEU A 6 4.48 -4.57 -6.93
CA LEU A 6 5.67 -5.21 -7.50
C LEU A 6 6.62 -4.19 -8.11
N THR A 7 6.11 -3.09 -8.69
CA THR A 7 6.94 -2.03 -9.28
C THR A 7 7.56 -1.11 -8.23
N GLU A 8 6.84 -0.77 -7.16
CA GLU A 8 7.35 0.15 -6.13
C GLU A 8 8.18 -0.61 -5.09
N LEU A 9 7.52 -1.37 -4.20
CA LEU A 9 8.21 -2.00 -3.08
C LEU A 9 9.07 -3.18 -3.51
N GLY A 10 8.62 -3.96 -4.50
CA GLY A 10 9.43 -5.02 -5.10
C GLY A 10 10.70 -4.48 -5.76
N GLY A 11 10.61 -3.34 -6.43
CA GLY A 11 11.76 -2.64 -7.02
C GLY A 11 12.77 -2.19 -5.97
N THR A 12 12.31 -1.54 -4.89
CA THR A 12 13.17 -1.10 -3.79
C THR A 12 13.90 -2.25 -3.10
N LEU A 13 13.19 -3.34 -2.77
CA LEU A 13 13.80 -4.52 -2.16
C LEU A 13 14.82 -5.19 -3.08
N MET A 14 14.53 -5.27 -4.39
CA MET A 14 15.50 -5.77 -5.38
C MET A 14 16.73 -4.88 -5.48
N PHE A 15 16.58 -3.55 -5.38
CA PHE A 15 17.71 -2.62 -5.39
C PHE A 15 18.66 -2.83 -4.21
N GLU A 16 18.12 -3.16 -3.04
CA GLU A 16 18.92 -3.47 -1.84
C GLU A 16 19.58 -4.85 -1.90
N ILE A 17 18.89 -5.85 -2.45
CA ILE A 17 19.35 -7.25 -2.46
C ILE A 17 20.29 -7.55 -3.62
N ALA A 18 20.15 -6.85 -4.76
CA ALA A 18 20.97 -7.10 -5.95
C ALA A 18 22.49 -6.93 -5.70
N PRO A 19 22.98 -5.91 -4.95
CA PRO A 19 24.38 -5.82 -4.57
C PRO A 19 24.86 -7.01 -3.72
N MET A 20 24.03 -7.49 -2.80
CA MET A 20 24.34 -8.65 -1.96
C MET A 20 24.47 -9.93 -2.81
N GLN A 21 23.56 -10.13 -3.77
CA GLN A 21 23.63 -11.25 -4.72
C GLN A 21 24.82 -11.13 -5.67
N LEU A 22 25.22 -9.92 -6.06
CA LEU A 22 26.39 -9.71 -6.91
C LEU A 22 27.67 -10.21 -6.22
N LEU A 23 27.82 -9.88 -4.93
CA LEU A 23 29.01 -10.17 -4.12
C LEU A 23 29.00 -11.56 -3.46
N SER A 24 27.87 -12.27 -3.47
CA SER A 24 27.74 -13.60 -2.88
C SER A 24 28.04 -14.71 -3.89
N ASP A 25 28.60 -15.83 -3.44
CA ASP A 25 28.69 -17.07 -4.24
C ASP A 25 27.30 -17.71 -4.47
N ASN A 26 26.31 -17.35 -3.65
CA ASN A 26 24.94 -17.82 -3.80
C ASN A 26 24.20 -17.03 -4.90
N LYS A 27 23.87 -17.71 -6.01
CA LYS A 27 23.16 -17.15 -7.16
C LYS A 27 21.71 -17.63 -7.27
N VAL A 28 21.11 -18.09 -6.18
CA VAL A 28 19.68 -18.44 -6.14
C VAL A 28 18.85 -17.23 -6.56
N ASP A 29 17.90 -17.44 -7.47
CA ASP A 29 16.94 -16.43 -7.88
C ASP A 29 15.96 -16.13 -6.74
N LEU A 30 16.04 -14.89 -6.22
CA LEU A 30 15.22 -14.39 -5.13
C LEU A 30 14.03 -13.56 -5.62
N THR A 31 13.86 -13.34 -6.93
CA THR A 31 12.83 -12.45 -7.47
C THR A 31 11.41 -12.84 -7.02
N LYS A 32 11.09 -14.15 -7.03
CA LYS A 32 9.78 -14.62 -6.57
C LYS A 32 9.57 -14.40 -5.07
N LEU A 33 10.60 -14.64 -4.27
CA LEU A 33 10.54 -14.42 -2.82
C LEU A 33 10.32 -12.95 -2.51
N ILE A 34 11.10 -12.06 -3.13
CA ILE A 34 11.01 -10.61 -2.96
C ILE A 34 9.65 -10.09 -3.41
N SER A 35 9.11 -10.63 -4.51
CA SER A 35 7.76 -10.28 -4.99
C SER A 35 6.67 -10.64 -3.99
N ILE A 36 6.74 -11.83 -3.37
CA ILE A 36 5.78 -12.27 -2.35
C ILE A 36 5.94 -11.42 -1.09
N TRP A 37 7.18 -11.14 -0.68
CA TRP A 37 7.46 -10.37 0.52
C TRP A 37 7.02 -8.92 0.38
N ALA A 38 7.29 -8.28 -0.76
CA ALA A 38 6.78 -6.95 -1.08
C ALA A 38 5.25 -6.91 -1.01
N LEU A 39 4.56 -7.91 -1.59
CA LEU A 39 3.11 -7.98 -1.53
C LEU A 39 2.58 -8.12 -0.11
N TYR A 40 3.22 -8.97 0.70
CA TYR A 40 2.85 -9.15 2.11
C TYR A 40 3.03 -7.85 2.90
N LEU A 41 4.20 -7.20 2.78
CA LEU A 41 4.51 -5.97 3.51
C LEU A 41 3.53 -4.84 3.17
N HIS A 42 3.16 -4.72 1.89
CA HIS A 42 2.21 -3.70 1.46
C HIS A 42 0.79 -3.96 2.02
N ILE A 43 0.30 -5.20 1.96
CA ILE A 43 -1.02 -5.54 2.53
C ILE A 43 -1.02 -5.34 4.05
N TRP A 44 0.08 -5.71 4.72
CA TRP A 44 0.23 -5.53 6.16
C TRP A 44 0.24 -4.05 6.55
N ASP A 45 0.93 -3.18 5.80
CA ASP A 45 0.93 -1.72 6.01
C ASP A 45 -0.47 -1.13 5.83
N ASP A 46 -1.14 -1.44 4.71
CA ASP A 46 -2.50 -0.99 4.41
C ASP A 46 -3.52 -1.42 5.50
N TYR A 47 -3.40 -2.65 6.00
CA TYR A 47 -4.25 -3.16 7.08
C TYR A 47 -3.95 -2.48 8.41
N SER A 48 -2.67 -2.35 8.75
CA SER A 48 -2.24 -1.79 10.03
C SER A 48 -2.61 -0.32 10.15
N ASN A 49 -2.59 0.44 9.04
CA ASN A 49 -3.06 1.83 8.99
C ASN A 49 -4.51 2.01 9.47
N LEU A 50 -5.38 1.04 9.18
CA LEU A 50 -6.81 1.12 9.49
C LEU A 50 -7.21 0.39 10.77
N CYS A 51 -6.50 -0.70 11.10
CA CYS A 51 -6.97 -1.65 12.11
C CYS A 51 -6.09 -1.72 13.37
N GLN A 52 -4.89 -1.12 13.37
CA GLN A 52 -4.00 -1.15 14.53
C GLN A 52 -3.85 0.23 15.17
N GLU A 53 -4.44 0.41 16.35
CA GLU A 53 -4.43 1.68 17.08
C GLU A 53 -3.00 2.15 17.41
N GLN A 54 -2.10 1.22 17.75
CA GLN A 54 -0.71 1.56 18.04
C GLN A 54 0.03 2.05 16.79
N TYR A 55 -0.22 1.44 15.64
CA TYR A 55 0.36 1.88 14.36
C TYR A 55 -0.18 3.25 13.94
N ALA A 56 -1.48 3.46 14.13
CA ALA A 56 -2.15 4.74 13.92
C ALA A 56 -1.60 5.88 14.81
N LYS A 57 -1.11 5.59 16.02
CA LYS A 57 -0.50 6.60 16.90
C LYS A 57 0.83 7.12 16.36
N GLU A 58 1.57 6.30 15.63
CA GLU A 58 2.90 6.64 15.13
C GLU A 58 2.85 7.26 13.72
N LYS A 59 1.96 6.77 12.86
CA LYS A 59 1.81 7.26 11.48
C LYS A 59 0.68 8.26 11.25
N GLY A 60 -0.35 8.25 12.10
CA GLY A 60 -1.59 8.99 11.88
C GLY A 60 -2.78 8.04 11.73
N TYR A 61 -3.90 8.39 12.37
CA TYR A 61 -5.10 7.57 12.37
C TYR A 61 -5.79 7.56 11.01
N CYS A 62 -5.89 6.37 10.40
CA CYS A 62 -6.54 6.17 9.10
C CYS A 62 -6.06 7.16 8.02
N GLU A 63 -4.75 7.40 7.98
CA GLU A 63 -4.13 8.30 7.00
C GLU A 63 -4.47 7.87 5.57
N ASP A 64 -4.60 6.57 5.30
CA ASP A 64 -5.02 6.07 3.98
C ASP A 64 -6.40 6.60 3.57
N LEU A 65 -7.36 6.70 4.50
CA LEU A 65 -8.68 7.26 4.21
C LEU A 65 -8.60 8.77 3.98
N THR A 66 -7.85 9.46 4.84
CA THR A 66 -7.69 10.92 4.79
C THR A 66 -6.94 11.35 3.52
N GLY A 67 -5.99 10.55 3.06
CA GLY A 67 -5.25 10.74 1.81
C GLY A 67 -5.99 10.29 0.56
N GLY A 68 -7.21 9.74 0.68
CA GLY A 68 -7.96 9.26 -0.48
C GLY A 68 -7.37 8.01 -1.15
N LYS A 69 -6.56 7.23 -0.42
CA LYS A 69 -5.81 6.08 -0.97
C LYS A 69 -6.74 4.88 -1.15
N PHE A 70 -6.66 4.24 -2.31
CA PHE A 70 -7.28 2.94 -2.57
C PHE A 70 -6.39 1.81 -2.02
N SER A 71 -6.30 1.71 -0.69
CA SER A 71 -5.56 0.64 0.02
C SER A 71 -6.29 -0.71 -0.03
N PHE A 72 -5.61 -1.81 0.32
CA PHE A 72 -6.14 -3.16 0.14
C PHE A 72 -7.50 -3.38 0.84
N PRO A 73 -7.70 -3.05 2.13
CA PRO A 73 -9.00 -3.21 2.79
C PRO A 73 -10.08 -2.32 2.18
N VAL A 74 -9.73 -1.12 1.72
CA VAL A 74 -10.63 -0.18 1.05
C VAL A 74 -11.13 -0.75 -0.28
N ILE A 75 -10.22 -1.25 -1.13
CA ILE A 75 -10.60 -1.90 -2.39
C ILE A 75 -11.47 -3.12 -2.13
N HIS A 76 -11.15 -3.90 -1.09
CA HIS A 76 -11.95 -5.05 -0.72
C HIS A 76 -13.37 -4.65 -0.34
N ALA A 77 -13.54 -3.65 0.55
CA ALA A 77 -14.84 -3.18 1.00
C ALA A 77 -15.73 -2.69 -0.15
N ILE A 78 -15.17 -1.92 -1.10
CA ILE A 78 -15.89 -1.43 -2.29
C ILE A 78 -16.33 -2.60 -3.19
N LYS A 79 -15.46 -3.61 -3.37
CA LYS A 79 -15.74 -4.73 -4.27
C LYS A 79 -16.67 -5.78 -3.68
N SER A 80 -16.65 -5.98 -2.36
CA SER A 80 -17.50 -6.96 -1.69
C SER A 80 -18.94 -6.46 -1.49
N HIS A 81 -19.16 -5.14 -1.52
CA HIS A 81 -20.48 -4.52 -1.34
C HIS A 81 -20.77 -3.52 -2.49
N PRO A 82 -21.00 -4.00 -3.73
CA PRO A 82 -21.15 -3.13 -4.90
C PRO A 82 -22.36 -2.17 -4.82
N ASP A 83 -23.38 -2.53 -4.05
CA ASP A 83 -24.57 -1.69 -3.82
C ASP A 83 -24.35 -0.59 -2.76
N ASP A 84 -23.26 -0.69 -1.99
CA ASP A 84 -22.89 0.30 -0.98
C ASP A 84 -21.83 1.27 -1.51
N SER A 85 -22.26 2.51 -1.76
CA SER A 85 -21.39 3.59 -2.25
C SER A 85 -20.74 4.41 -1.13
N GLN A 86 -20.95 4.09 0.15
CA GLN A 86 -20.51 4.90 1.28
C GLN A 86 -18.99 5.06 1.31
N VAL A 87 -18.23 3.96 1.25
CA VAL A 87 -16.76 3.98 1.27
C VAL A 87 -16.21 4.78 0.10
N MET A 88 -16.77 4.57 -1.10
CA MET A 88 -16.38 5.31 -2.31
C MET A 88 -16.65 6.81 -2.17
N ARG A 89 -17.80 7.20 -1.62
CA ARG A 89 -18.16 8.62 -1.39
C ARG A 89 -17.22 9.28 -0.39
N ILE A 90 -16.85 8.59 0.69
CA ILE A 90 -15.90 9.09 1.68
C ILE A 90 -14.54 9.37 1.03
N LEU A 91 -14.01 8.41 0.25
CA LEU A 91 -12.72 8.60 -0.45
C LEU A 91 -12.76 9.74 -1.46
N LEU A 92 -13.80 9.80 -2.29
CA LEU A 92 -13.94 10.87 -3.28
C LEU A 92 -14.00 12.24 -2.60
N PHE A 93 -14.74 12.37 -1.49
CA PHE A 93 -14.80 13.62 -0.74
C PHE A 93 -13.40 14.11 -0.31
N GLN A 94 -12.56 13.21 0.21
CA GLN A 94 -11.19 13.56 0.63
C GLN A 94 -10.31 13.98 -0.55
N ILE A 95 -10.38 13.26 -1.68
CA ILE A 95 -9.62 13.59 -2.90
C ILE A 95 -9.97 14.99 -3.41
N HIS A 96 -11.26 15.34 -3.45
CA HIS A 96 -11.68 16.68 -3.88
C HIS A 96 -11.20 17.76 -2.90
N SER A 97 -11.33 17.53 -1.60
CA SER A 97 -10.85 18.46 -0.57
C SER A 97 -9.34 18.73 -0.67
N LEU A 98 -8.54 17.69 -0.96
CA LEU A 98 -7.10 17.84 -1.17
C LEU A 98 -6.79 18.62 -2.44
N ALA A 99 -7.50 18.35 -3.53
CA ALA A 99 -7.33 19.05 -4.79
C ALA A 99 -7.66 20.55 -4.68
N ASP A 100 -8.67 20.93 -3.90
CA ASP A 100 -9.03 22.32 -3.65
C ASP A 100 -7.98 23.03 -2.77
N THR A 101 -7.36 22.32 -1.83
CA THR A 101 -6.31 22.86 -0.96
C THR A 101 -5.03 23.18 -1.73
N LEU A 102 -4.73 22.42 -2.78
CA LEU A 102 -3.53 22.58 -3.62
C LEU A 102 -3.70 23.58 -4.79
N ARG A 103 -4.89 24.17 -4.95
CA ARG A 103 -5.22 25.14 -6.01
C ARG A 103 -5.02 26.61 -5.58
N PHE A 104 -4.43 26.86 -4.42
CA PHE A 104 -4.06 28.19 -3.92
C PHE A 104 -2.58 28.49 -4.17
#